data_AF-A0A022QJX6-F1
#
_entry.id   AF-A0A022QJX6-F1
#
_cell.length_a   1.000
_cell.length_b   1.000
_cell.length_c   1.000
_cell.angle_alpha   90.00
_cell.angle_beta   90.00
_cell.angle_gamma   90.00
#
_symmetry.space_group_name_H-M   'P 1'
#
loop_
_entity.id
_entity.type
_entity.pdbx_description
1 polymer ?
#
loop_
_entity_poly.entity_id
_entity_poly.type
_entity_poly.pdbx_seq_one_letter_code
_entity_poly.pdbx_strand_id
1 'polypeptide(L)'
;FGDEKSSFHSIHVRVVQVWSDSWNFYKKAVQMGRKDPRKIIFAIKSGLALSLVSLFIFWKYPLPDASQFSIWAILTVVVMFEFSIGATFIKGFNRGLGTFCAGMLAFLFAELALLAGEGEKVVIVISFFIIGSIASYLKLYPTMAPYEYGFRVFVLTYCILMVAGNRTREYTAAILTRLVLIAVGACICFIINISIYPIWSGDDLHSLVVNNFNDLATSLEGCVNGYLKYVDYERTPTRFSTQASEDQLYYKSVIESAAREKTLLGFAVWEPPHGRYKKHPWTTYVKVSTAVRHCAYTVMALHGCILSEIQ
;
A
#
# COMPACT_ATOMS: atom_id res chain seq x y z
N PHE A 1 0.14 -41.07 -36.55
CA PHE A 1 1.48 -41.00 -35.92
C PHE A 1 2.22 -39.66 -36.09
N GLY A 2 1.77 -38.73 -36.95
CA GLY A 2 2.41 -37.39 -37.10
C GLY A 2 1.95 -36.33 -36.08
N ASP A 3 0.64 -36.26 -35.80
CA ASP A 3 0.07 -35.22 -34.90
C ASP A 3 0.44 -35.39 -33.42
N GLU A 4 0.65 -36.63 -32.98
CA GLU A 4 0.97 -36.93 -31.58
C GLU A 4 2.37 -36.43 -31.19
N LYS A 5 3.36 -36.56 -32.09
CA LYS A 5 4.73 -36.04 -31.85
C LYS A 5 4.79 -34.51 -31.81
N SER A 6 3.96 -33.83 -32.59
CA SER A 6 3.84 -32.36 -32.59
C SER A 6 3.28 -31.84 -31.27
N SER A 7 2.23 -32.50 -30.75
CA SER A 7 1.61 -32.16 -29.46
C SER A 7 2.56 -32.35 -28.28
N PHE A 8 3.28 -33.49 -28.23
CA PHE A 8 4.25 -33.76 -27.16
C PHE A 8 5.43 -32.78 -27.15
N HIS A 9 5.92 -32.38 -28.32
CA HIS A 9 6.99 -31.38 -28.42
C HIS A 9 6.53 -29.99 -27.92
N SER A 10 5.30 -29.58 -28.26
CA SER A 10 4.69 -28.34 -27.79
C SER A 10 4.50 -28.31 -26.26
N ILE A 11 4.07 -29.43 -25.66
CA ILE A 11 3.92 -29.56 -24.20
C ILE A 11 5.28 -29.50 -23.50
N HIS A 12 6.29 -30.19 -24.03
CA HIS A 12 7.65 -30.16 -23.47
C HIS A 12 8.25 -28.75 -23.48
N VAL A 13 8.09 -28.01 -24.58
CA VAL A 13 8.55 -26.61 -24.67
C VAL A 13 7.84 -25.73 -23.64
N ARG A 14 6.52 -25.87 -23.46
CA ARG A 14 5.77 -25.13 -22.43
C ARG A 14 6.24 -25.45 -21.02
N VAL A 15 6.52 -26.72 -20.71
CA VAL A 15 7.01 -27.13 -19.39
C VAL A 15 8.40 -26.56 -19.11
N VAL A 16 9.31 -26.61 -20.08
CA VAL A 16 10.65 -26.02 -19.96
C VAL A 16 10.58 -24.50 -19.78
N GLN A 17 9.67 -23.83 -20.49
CA GLN A 17 9.48 -22.39 -20.36
C GLN A 17 8.93 -22.01 -18.98
N VAL A 18 7.89 -22.70 -18.50
CA VAL A 18 7.35 -22.50 -17.15
C VAL A 18 8.40 -22.74 -16.07
N TRP A 19 9.25 -23.76 -16.25
CA TRP A 19 10.35 -24.03 -15.34
C TRP A 19 11.41 -22.90 -15.34
N SER A 20 11.82 -22.45 -16.52
CA SER A 20 12.76 -21.32 -16.67
C SER A 20 12.21 -20.03 -16.05
N ASP A 21 10.94 -19.72 -16.30
CA ASP A 21 10.27 -18.54 -15.75
C ASP A 21 10.16 -18.63 -14.23
N SER A 22 9.83 -19.81 -13.69
CA SER A 22 9.80 -20.06 -12.24
C SER A 22 11.18 -19.90 -11.60
N TRP A 23 12.23 -20.39 -12.26
CA TRP A 23 13.60 -20.25 -11.78
C TRP A 23 14.09 -18.79 -11.83
N ASN A 24 13.74 -18.05 -12.88
CA ASN A 24 14.02 -16.62 -13.00
C ASN A 24 13.26 -15.82 -11.93
N PHE A 25 12.01 -16.16 -11.65
CA PHE A 25 11.23 -15.58 -10.56
C PHE A 25 11.90 -15.86 -9.20
N TYR A 26 12.29 -17.10 -8.94
CA TYR A 26 12.99 -17.47 -7.70
C TYR A 26 14.29 -16.66 -7.51
N LYS A 27 15.13 -16.55 -8.54
CA LYS A 27 16.34 -15.72 -8.50
C LYS A 27 16.02 -14.26 -8.17
N LYS A 28 15.01 -13.67 -8.81
CA LYS A 28 14.58 -12.29 -8.53
C LYS A 28 14.05 -12.13 -7.10
N ALA A 29 13.30 -13.11 -6.59
CA ALA A 29 12.78 -13.10 -5.21
C ALA A 29 13.91 -13.19 -4.17
N VAL A 30 14.90 -14.07 -4.40
CA VAL A 30 16.10 -14.16 -3.54
C VAL A 30 16.92 -12.87 -3.60
N GLN A 31 17.09 -12.30 -4.79
CA GLN A 31 17.80 -11.03 -4.96
C GLN A 31 17.05 -9.86 -4.27
N MET A 32 15.71 -9.88 -4.29
CA MET A 32 14.89 -8.89 -3.57
C MET A 32 15.16 -8.94 -2.07
N GLY A 33 15.19 -10.14 -1.47
CA GLY A 33 15.48 -10.32 -0.06
C GLY A 33 16.92 -9.96 0.32
N ARG A 34 17.89 -10.20 -0.57
CA ARG A 34 19.29 -9.78 -0.37
C ARG A 34 19.48 -8.26 -0.45
N LYS A 35 18.74 -7.59 -1.34
CA LYS A 35 18.81 -6.12 -1.49
C LYS A 35 18.15 -5.40 -0.33
N ASP A 36 17.04 -5.93 0.20
CA ASP A 36 16.33 -5.33 1.33
C ASP A 36 15.90 -6.44 2.33
N PRO A 37 16.73 -6.74 3.34
CA PRO A 37 16.44 -7.80 4.32
C PRO A 37 15.16 -7.52 5.12
N ARG A 38 14.71 -6.25 5.19
CA ARG A 38 13.46 -5.86 5.87
C ARG A 38 12.24 -6.53 5.23
N LYS A 39 12.28 -6.86 3.94
CA LYS A 39 11.21 -7.58 3.23
C LYS A 39 11.06 -9.02 3.71
N ILE A 40 12.18 -9.69 4.00
CA ILE A 40 12.16 -11.04 4.58
C ILE A 40 11.59 -10.99 5.99
N ILE A 41 12.08 -10.04 6.80
CA ILE A 41 11.60 -9.82 8.18
C ILE A 41 10.09 -9.55 8.17
N PHE A 42 9.62 -8.67 7.29
CA PHE A 42 8.19 -8.39 7.12
C PHE A 42 7.39 -9.65 6.78
N ALA A 43 7.85 -10.47 5.84
CA ALA A 43 7.16 -11.71 5.46
C ALA A 43 7.06 -12.68 6.65
N ILE A 44 8.13 -12.83 7.43
CA ILE A 44 8.14 -13.66 8.64
C ILE A 44 7.18 -13.10 9.70
N LYS A 45 7.19 -11.78 9.93
CA LYS A 45 6.26 -11.11 10.88
C LYS A 45 4.80 -11.31 10.49
N SER A 46 4.48 -11.13 9.21
CA SER A 46 3.14 -11.33 8.68
C SER A 46 2.69 -12.78 8.84
N GLY A 47 3.57 -13.73 8.50
CA GLY A 47 3.34 -15.17 8.74
C GLY A 47 3.09 -15.48 10.21
N LEU A 48 3.91 -14.95 11.11
CA LEU A 48 3.74 -15.11 12.55
C LEU A 48 2.41 -14.53 13.05
N ALA A 49 1.97 -13.37 12.53
CA ALA A 49 0.68 -12.78 12.85
C ALA A 49 -0.48 -13.67 12.45
N LEU A 50 -0.41 -14.24 11.25
CA LEU A 50 -1.40 -15.20 10.77
C LEU A 50 -1.39 -16.49 11.59
N SER A 51 -0.22 -17.01 11.96
CA SER A 51 -0.10 -18.18 12.82
C SER A 51 -0.67 -17.93 14.21
N LEU A 52 -0.40 -16.76 14.82
CA LEU A 52 -0.94 -16.44 16.15
C LEU A 52 -2.45 -16.22 16.12
N VAL A 53 -2.99 -15.57 15.08
CA VAL A 53 -4.44 -15.43 14.93
C VAL A 53 -5.11 -16.77 14.58
N SER A 54 -4.45 -17.67 13.85
CA SER A 54 -5.05 -18.97 13.53
C SER A 54 -5.15 -19.89 14.74
N LEU A 55 -4.35 -19.68 15.79
CA LEU A 55 -4.51 -20.41 17.07
C LEU A 55 -5.90 -20.20 17.69
N PHE A 56 -6.59 -19.09 17.41
CA PHE A 56 -7.97 -18.88 17.85
C PHE A 56 -8.95 -19.92 17.26
N ILE A 57 -8.65 -20.52 16.11
CA ILE A 57 -9.47 -21.60 15.54
C ILE A 57 -9.54 -22.79 16.50
N PHE A 58 -8.43 -23.10 17.17
CA PHE A 58 -8.33 -24.24 18.09
C PHE A 58 -8.86 -23.91 19.48
N TRP A 59 -9.14 -22.63 19.76
CA TRP A 59 -9.61 -22.17 21.05
C TRP A 59 -11.12 -22.42 21.19
N LYS A 60 -11.49 -23.60 21.69
CA LYS A 60 -12.88 -24.10 21.79
C LYS A 60 -13.78 -23.42 22.84
N TYR A 61 -13.27 -22.51 23.68
CA TYR A 61 -14.02 -21.89 24.79
C TYR A 61 -13.83 -20.36 24.79
N PRO A 62 -14.85 -19.52 24.51
CA PRO A 62 -16.19 -19.55 25.13
C PRO A 62 -17.39 -19.32 24.17
N LEU A 63 -17.23 -19.43 22.84
CA LEU A 63 -18.27 -19.08 21.87
C LEU A 63 -18.66 -20.30 21.02
N PRO A 64 -19.96 -20.71 21.00
CA PRO A 64 -20.45 -21.85 20.20
C PRO A 64 -20.23 -21.77 18.67
N ASP A 65 -19.71 -20.66 18.13
CA ASP A 65 -19.41 -20.44 16.70
C ASP A 65 -17.97 -19.96 16.44
N ALA A 66 -17.01 -20.34 17.31
CA ALA A 66 -15.60 -19.93 17.23
C ALA A 66 -14.95 -20.09 15.83
N SER A 67 -15.40 -21.07 15.04
CA SER A 67 -14.92 -21.30 13.67
C SER A 67 -15.33 -20.19 12.68
N GLN A 68 -16.58 -19.70 12.74
CA GLN A 68 -17.04 -18.58 11.90
C GLN A 68 -16.38 -17.27 12.32
N PHE A 69 -16.12 -17.11 13.61
CA PHE A 69 -15.48 -15.93 14.18
C PHE A 69 -14.00 -15.82 13.80
N SER A 70 -13.28 -16.93 13.76
CA SER A 70 -11.84 -16.95 13.42
C SER A 70 -11.54 -16.43 12.00
N ILE A 71 -12.44 -16.64 11.03
CA ILE A 71 -12.27 -16.18 9.65
C ILE A 71 -12.13 -14.65 9.59
N TRP A 72 -12.92 -13.92 10.37
CA TRP A 72 -12.90 -12.46 10.37
C TRP A 72 -11.63 -11.90 11.01
N ALA A 73 -11.12 -12.53 12.05
CA ALA A 73 -9.84 -12.17 12.65
C ALA A 73 -8.68 -12.41 11.66
N ILE A 74 -8.65 -13.58 10.99
CA ILE A 74 -7.64 -13.91 9.97
C ILE A 74 -7.70 -12.90 8.82
N LEU A 75 -8.89 -12.63 8.28
CA LEU A 75 -9.08 -11.67 7.20
C LEU A 75 -8.64 -10.27 7.62
N THR A 76 -8.85 -9.90 8.89
CA THR A 76 -8.38 -8.62 9.42
C THR A 76 -6.85 -8.54 9.40
N VAL A 77 -6.15 -9.59 9.83
CA VAL A 77 -4.67 -9.64 9.75
C VAL A 77 -4.20 -9.52 8.32
N VAL A 78 -4.73 -10.33 7.40
CA VAL A 78 -4.33 -10.32 5.98
C VAL A 78 -4.48 -8.93 5.37
N VAL A 79 -5.57 -8.23 5.66
CA VAL A 79 -5.89 -6.96 5.01
C VAL A 79 -5.21 -5.76 5.69
N MET A 80 -4.99 -5.82 7.00
CA MET A 80 -4.40 -4.72 7.77
C MET A 80 -2.87 -4.74 7.80
N PHE A 81 -2.25 -5.92 7.78
CA PHE A 81 -0.82 -6.05 7.99
C PHE A 81 -0.04 -5.50 6.80
N GLU A 82 0.62 -4.36 7.01
CA GLU A 82 1.34 -3.63 5.99
C GLU A 82 2.83 -3.50 6.30
N PHE A 83 3.61 -3.19 5.27
CA PHE A 83 5.08 -3.18 5.35
C PHE A 83 5.61 -2.27 6.46
N SER A 84 5.03 -1.09 6.62
CA SER A 84 5.37 -0.16 7.70
C SER A 84 4.34 -0.16 8.82
N ILE A 85 4.80 0.25 10.01
CA ILE A 85 3.94 0.42 11.19
C ILE A 85 2.86 1.48 10.91
N GLY A 86 3.24 2.64 10.36
CA GLY A 86 2.31 3.72 10.04
C GLY A 86 1.21 3.29 9.06
N ALA A 87 1.56 2.51 8.02
CA ALA A 87 0.60 1.96 7.07
C ALA A 87 -0.38 0.98 7.74
N THR A 88 0.11 0.13 8.64
CA THR A 88 -0.72 -0.80 9.41
C THR A 88 -1.68 -0.03 10.34
N PHE A 89 -1.21 1.05 10.97
CA PHE A 89 -2.03 1.91 11.84
C PHE A 89 -3.17 2.58 11.08
N ILE A 90 -2.90 3.27 9.97
CA ILE A 90 -3.95 3.96 9.23
C ILE A 90 -4.95 2.97 8.61
N LYS A 91 -4.49 1.81 8.11
CA LYS A 91 -5.41 0.77 7.64
C LYS A 91 -6.26 0.21 8.78
N GLY A 92 -5.66 -0.04 9.94
CA GLY A 92 -6.38 -0.51 11.12
C GLY A 92 -7.41 0.49 11.63
N PHE A 93 -7.04 1.76 11.71
CA PHE A 93 -7.96 2.84 12.07
C PHE A 93 -9.12 2.94 11.07
N ASN A 94 -8.82 2.95 9.77
CA ASN A 94 -9.83 2.97 8.71
C ASN A 94 -10.74 1.74 8.74
N ARG A 95 -10.20 0.56 9.07
CA ARG A 95 -10.97 -0.68 9.24
C ARG A 95 -11.92 -0.56 10.42
N GLY A 96 -11.41 -0.17 11.59
CA GLY A 96 -12.18 -0.02 12.82
C GLY A 96 -13.29 1.01 12.67
N LEU A 97 -12.95 2.22 12.19
CA LEU A 97 -13.92 3.29 11.97
C LEU A 97 -14.96 2.90 10.92
N GLY A 98 -14.53 2.31 9.80
CA GLY A 98 -15.45 1.83 8.76
C GLY A 98 -16.42 0.76 9.27
N THR A 99 -15.95 -0.21 10.06
CA THR A 99 -16.83 -1.23 10.62
C THR A 99 -17.75 -0.68 11.71
N PHE A 100 -17.29 0.24 12.55
CA PHE A 100 -18.11 0.91 13.55
C PHE A 100 -19.26 1.70 12.91
N CYS A 101 -18.96 2.56 11.93
CA CYS A 101 -19.98 3.32 11.19
C CYS A 101 -20.95 2.40 10.45
N ALA A 102 -20.45 1.32 9.84
CA ALA A 102 -21.29 0.34 9.17
C ALA A 102 -22.22 -0.39 10.15
N GLY A 103 -21.72 -0.73 11.34
CA GLY A 103 -22.52 -1.34 12.41
C GLY A 103 -23.65 -0.43 12.87
N MET A 104 -23.35 0.84 13.16
CA MET A 104 -24.38 1.80 13.58
C MET A 104 -25.46 2.00 12.51
N LEU A 105 -25.08 2.16 11.25
CA LEU A 105 -26.04 2.33 10.17
C LEU A 105 -26.83 1.05 9.88
N ALA A 106 -26.19 -0.12 9.95
CA ALA A 106 -26.89 -1.40 9.79
C ALA A 106 -27.93 -1.61 10.87
N PHE A 107 -27.62 -1.25 12.14
CA PHE A 107 -28.59 -1.27 13.23
C PHE A 107 -29.77 -0.33 12.95
N LEU A 108 -29.50 0.91 12.55
CA LEU A 108 -30.53 1.90 12.25
C LEU A 108 -31.47 1.44 11.11
N PHE A 109 -30.91 0.92 10.01
CA PHE A 109 -31.73 0.41 8.92
C PHE A 109 -32.44 -0.91 9.24
N ALA A 110 -31.89 -1.74 10.12
CA ALA A 110 -32.56 -2.94 10.61
C ALA A 110 -33.82 -2.58 11.42
N GLU A 111 -33.73 -1.61 12.34
CA GLU A 111 -34.89 -1.12 13.11
C GLU A 111 -35.95 -0.50 12.19
N LEU A 112 -35.54 0.31 11.20
CA LEU A 112 -36.45 0.85 10.19
C LEU A 112 -37.15 -0.25 9.38
N ALA A 113 -36.43 -1.32 9.04
CA ALA A 113 -36.98 -2.43 8.27
C ALA A 113 -37.99 -3.24 9.10
N LEU A 114 -37.74 -3.43 10.41
CA LEU A 114 -38.69 -4.06 11.34
C LEU A 114 -39.97 -3.21 11.50
N LEU A 115 -39.83 -1.89 11.64
CA LEU A 115 -40.98 -0.97 11.72
C LEU A 115 -41.82 -0.95 10.43
N ALA A 116 -41.20 -1.21 9.28
CA ALA A 116 -41.88 -1.24 7.98
C ALA A 116 -42.72 -2.51 7.74
N GLY A 117 -42.62 -3.53 8.59
CA GLY A 117 -43.42 -4.76 8.51
C GLY A 117 -43.31 -5.45 7.15
N GLU A 118 -44.41 -5.49 6.37
CA GLU A 118 -44.45 -6.09 5.04
C GLU A 118 -43.47 -5.43 4.04
N GLY A 119 -43.08 -4.18 4.29
CA GLY A 119 -42.11 -3.43 3.50
C GLY A 119 -40.63 -3.70 3.84
N GLU A 120 -40.32 -4.61 4.77
CA GLU A 120 -38.95 -4.87 5.27
C GLU A 120 -37.92 -5.03 4.14
N LYS A 121 -38.23 -5.88 3.15
CA LYS A 121 -37.33 -6.16 2.01
C LYS A 121 -37.06 -4.92 1.17
N VAL A 122 -38.08 -4.06 1.00
CA VAL A 122 -37.97 -2.82 0.21
C VAL A 122 -37.05 -1.84 0.94
N VAL A 123 -37.22 -1.68 2.25
CA VAL A 123 -36.36 -0.81 3.08
C VAL A 123 -34.90 -1.27 3.01
N ILE A 124 -34.65 -2.57 3.13
CA ILE A 124 -33.30 -3.13 3.02
C ILE A 124 -32.69 -2.82 1.65
N VAL A 125 -33.40 -3.05 0.54
CA VAL A 125 -32.89 -2.78 -0.81
C VAL A 125 -32.60 -1.29 -1.02
N ILE A 126 -33.50 -0.41 -0.58
CA ILE A 126 -33.30 1.04 -0.65
C ILE A 126 -32.07 1.45 0.17
N SER A 127 -31.86 0.85 1.34
CA SER A 127 -30.70 1.14 2.18
C SER A 127 -29.37 0.82 1.49
N PHE A 128 -29.29 -0.30 0.76
CA PHE A 128 -28.11 -0.66 -0.04
C PHE A 128 -27.82 0.38 -1.10
N PHE A 129 -28.86 0.83 -1.81
CA PHE A 129 -28.74 1.85 -2.85
C PHE A 129 -28.24 3.18 -2.28
N ILE A 130 -28.81 3.65 -1.17
CA ILE A 130 -28.43 4.91 -0.53
C ILE A 130 -26.99 4.85 -0.04
N ILE A 131 -26.64 3.83 0.77
CA ILE A 131 -25.30 3.69 1.36
C ILE A 131 -24.24 3.49 0.28
N GLY A 132 -24.52 2.65 -0.71
CA GLY A 132 -23.62 2.42 -1.84
C GLY A 132 -23.38 3.69 -2.66
N SER A 133 -24.43 4.46 -2.94
CA SER A 133 -24.33 5.71 -3.71
C SER A 133 -23.55 6.78 -2.96
N ILE A 134 -23.88 7.03 -1.69
CA ILE A 134 -23.19 8.02 -0.87
C ILE A 134 -21.71 7.66 -0.71
N ALA A 135 -21.40 6.41 -0.34
CA ALA A 135 -20.01 5.99 -0.17
C ALA A 135 -19.20 6.07 -1.47
N SER A 136 -19.82 5.73 -2.61
CA SER A 136 -19.15 5.81 -3.93
C SER A 136 -18.90 7.26 -4.33
N TYR A 137 -19.84 8.17 -4.06
CA TYR A 137 -19.69 9.58 -4.35
C TYR A 137 -18.64 10.25 -3.46
N LEU A 138 -18.71 10.04 -2.13
CA LEU A 138 -17.75 10.61 -1.18
C LEU A 138 -16.32 10.16 -1.44
N LYS A 139 -16.13 8.92 -1.90
CA LYS A 139 -14.83 8.39 -2.30
C LYS A 139 -14.17 9.19 -3.45
N LEU A 140 -14.96 9.78 -4.35
CA LEU A 140 -14.42 10.56 -5.47
C LEU A 140 -13.91 11.94 -5.04
N TYR A 141 -14.21 12.38 -3.81
CA TYR A 141 -13.78 13.67 -3.32
C TYR A 141 -12.27 13.68 -3.00
N PRO A 142 -11.46 14.61 -3.54
CA PRO A 142 -9.99 14.57 -3.41
C PRO A 142 -9.48 14.52 -1.96
N THR A 143 -10.16 15.21 -1.04
CA THR A 143 -9.82 15.22 0.39
C THR A 143 -10.03 13.85 1.07
N MET A 144 -10.90 13.01 0.49
CA MET A 144 -11.23 11.68 0.99
C MET A 144 -10.32 10.57 0.43
N ALA A 145 -9.41 10.89 -0.50
CA ALA A 145 -8.50 9.91 -1.10
C ALA A 145 -7.72 9.06 -0.09
N PRO A 146 -7.20 9.59 1.05
CA PRO A 146 -6.53 8.77 2.07
C PRO A 146 -7.44 7.73 2.74
N TYR A 147 -8.76 7.94 2.69
CA TYR A 147 -9.78 7.10 3.34
C TYR A 147 -10.45 6.11 2.37
N GLU A 148 -10.00 6.01 1.12
CA GLU A 148 -10.58 5.11 0.11
C GLU A 148 -10.73 3.67 0.62
N TYR A 149 -9.71 3.16 1.31
CA TYR A 149 -9.75 1.84 1.94
C TYR A 149 -10.88 1.74 2.99
N GLY A 150 -11.04 2.77 3.83
CA GLY A 150 -12.10 2.85 4.84
C GLY A 150 -13.50 2.79 4.23
N PHE A 151 -13.75 3.53 3.13
CA PHE A 151 -15.03 3.47 2.42
C PHE A 151 -15.32 2.07 1.84
N ARG A 152 -14.31 1.40 1.26
CA ARG A 152 -14.47 0.02 0.76
C ARG A 152 -14.84 -0.94 1.89
N VAL A 153 -14.14 -0.85 3.02
CA VAL A 153 -14.43 -1.64 4.21
C VAL A 153 -15.83 -1.35 4.75
N PHE A 154 -16.20 -0.08 4.84
CA PHE A 154 -17.49 0.38 5.34
C PHE A 154 -18.63 -0.24 4.54
N VAL A 155 -18.63 -0.08 3.22
CA VAL A 155 -19.68 -0.64 2.34
C VAL A 155 -19.72 -2.16 2.45
N LEU A 156 -18.57 -2.83 2.35
CA LEU A 156 -18.51 -4.29 2.45
C LEU A 156 -19.00 -4.79 3.81
N THR A 157 -18.67 -4.08 4.89
CA THR A 157 -19.11 -4.43 6.24
C THR A 157 -20.61 -4.27 6.37
N TYR A 158 -21.15 -3.11 5.94
CA TYR A 158 -22.57 -2.80 5.94
C TYR A 158 -23.36 -3.89 5.20
N CYS A 159 -22.92 -4.24 3.99
CA CYS A 159 -23.60 -5.26 3.20
C CYS A 159 -23.66 -6.61 3.90
N ILE A 160 -22.54 -7.03 4.49
CA ILE A 160 -22.45 -8.31 5.20
C ILE A 160 -23.31 -8.30 6.46
N LEU A 161 -23.35 -7.20 7.20
CA LEU A 161 -24.18 -7.08 8.40
C LEU A 161 -25.68 -7.09 8.06
N MET A 162 -26.10 -6.37 7.02
CA MET A 162 -27.50 -6.38 6.58
C MET A 162 -27.93 -7.75 6.07
N VAL A 163 -27.10 -8.44 5.29
CA VAL A 163 -27.42 -9.79 4.79
C VAL A 163 -27.42 -10.82 5.91
N ALA A 164 -26.42 -10.80 6.80
CA ALA A 164 -26.32 -11.74 7.90
C ALA A 164 -27.46 -11.53 8.91
N GLY A 165 -27.70 -10.28 9.32
CA GLY A 165 -28.74 -9.93 10.28
C GLY A 165 -30.16 -10.21 9.75
N ASN A 166 -30.41 -10.07 8.45
CA ASN A 166 -31.69 -10.47 7.87
C ASN A 166 -31.94 -12.00 7.95
N ARG A 167 -30.87 -12.82 7.95
CA ARG A 167 -30.97 -14.29 8.08
C ARG A 167 -31.11 -14.75 9.53
N THR A 168 -30.38 -14.13 10.46
CA THR A 168 -30.33 -14.56 11.87
C THR A 168 -31.26 -13.77 12.79
N ARG A 169 -31.80 -12.63 12.35
CA ARG A 169 -32.60 -11.66 13.12
C ARG A 169 -31.89 -11.08 14.36
N GLU A 170 -30.60 -11.37 14.55
CA GLU A 170 -29.78 -10.91 15.67
C GLU A 170 -28.69 -9.93 15.21
N TYR A 171 -29.10 -8.70 14.89
CA TYR A 171 -28.20 -7.66 14.36
C TYR A 171 -27.14 -7.21 15.39
N THR A 172 -27.52 -7.05 16.65
CA THR A 172 -26.65 -6.54 17.73
C THR A 172 -25.50 -7.51 18.04
N ALA A 173 -25.80 -8.80 18.18
CA ALA A 173 -24.79 -9.84 18.41
C ALA A 173 -23.80 -9.94 17.23
N ALA A 174 -24.31 -9.86 15.99
CA ALA A 174 -23.47 -9.88 14.79
C ALA A 174 -22.52 -8.68 14.72
N ILE A 175 -22.98 -7.47 15.06
CA ILE A 175 -22.18 -6.24 15.08
C ILE A 175 -21.09 -6.32 16.15
N LEU A 176 -21.47 -6.62 17.40
CA LEU A 176 -20.54 -6.68 18.53
C LEU A 176 -19.45 -7.73 18.30
N THR A 177 -19.83 -8.93 17.87
CA THR A 177 -18.87 -10.00 17.63
C THR A 177 -17.85 -9.60 16.57
N ARG A 178 -18.30 -8.92 15.50
CA ARG A 178 -17.40 -8.46 14.44
C ARG A 178 -16.44 -7.36 14.91
N LEU A 179 -16.91 -6.42 15.73
CA LEU A 179 -16.06 -5.38 16.31
C LEU A 179 -14.98 -5.99 17.22
N VAL A 180 -15.34 -6.94 18.09
CA VAL A 180 -14.39 -7.64 18.95
C VAL A 180 -13.35 -8.41 18.14
N LEU A 181 -13.75 -9.11 17.07
CA LEU A 181 -12.82 -9.88 16.24
C LEU A 181 -11.85 -9.01 15.47
N ILE A 182 -12.32 -7.87 14.96
CA ILE A 182 -11.44 -6.88 14.33
C ILE A 182 -10.47 -6.31 15.36
N ALA A 183 -10.94 -6.00 16.58
CA ALA A 183 -10.06 -5.52 17.64
C ALA A 183 -8.98 -6.54 18.00
N VAL A 184 -9.33 -7.82 18.16
CA VAL A 184 -8.36 -8.90 18.43
C VAL A 184 -7.33 -9.04 17.30
N GLY A 185 -7.79 -9.10 16.04
CA GLY A 185 -6.90 -9.18 14.88
C GLY A 185 -5.97 -7.96 14.78
N ALA A 186 -6.51 -6.76 14.97
CA ALA A 186 -5.75 -5.51 14.98
C ALA A 186 -4.71 -5.47 16.11
N CYS A 187 -5.08 -5.86 17.33
CA CYS A 187 -4.16 -5.94 18.46
C CYS A 187 -2.97 -6.84 18.15
N ILE A 188 -3.21 -8.03 17.59
CA ILE A 188 -2.14 -8.97 17.24
C ILE A 188 -1.25 -8.40 16.14
N CYS A 189 -1.82 -7.78 15.10
CA CYS A 189 -1.05 -7.08 14.08
C CYS A 189 -0.13 -6.01 14.70
N PHE A 190 -0.66 -5.16 15.59
CA PHE A 190 0.11 -4.08 16.21
C PHE A 190 1.20 -4.60 17.13
N ILE A 191 0.89 -5.59 17.98
CA ILE A 191 1.87 -6.20 18.89
C ILE A 191 3.05 -6.74 18.09
N ILE A 192 2.80 -7.49 17.04
CA ILE A 192 3.86 -8.12 16.24
C ILE A 192 4.62 -7.07 15.42
N ASN A 193 3.91 -6.11 14.82
CA ASN A 193 4.55 -5.11 13.97
C ASN A 193 5.46 -4.17 14.78
N ILE A 194 5.04 -3.78 16.00
CA ILE A 194 5.81 -2.90 16.88
C ILE A 194 6.94 -3.66 17.60
N SER A 195 6.68 -4.88 18.09
CA SER A 195 7.64 -5.59 18.97
C SER A 195 8.78 -6.27 18.22
N ILE A 196 8.55 -6.77 17.00
CA ILE A 196 9.55 -7.52 16.24
C ILE A 196 10.09 -6.61 15.14
N TYR A 197 11.31 -6.09 15.29
CA TYR A 197 12.01 -5.27 14.28
C TYR A 197 11.09 -4.24 13.59
N PRO A 198 10.81 -3.10 14.24
CA PRO A 198 9.87 -2.12 13.72
C PRO A 198 10.38 -1.52 12.40
N ILE A 199 9.48 -1.39 11.42
CA ILE A 199 9.78 -0.80 10.11
C ILE A 199 9.03 0.53 10.00
N TRP A 200 9.79 1.62 9.90
CA TRP A 200 9.27 2.99 9.87
C TRP A 200 9.28 3.56 8.45
N SER A 201 8.13 4.03 8.01
CA SER A 201 7.97 4.82 6.79
C SER A 201 8.60 6.20 6.88
N GLY A 202 8.76 6.75 8.09
CA GLY A 202 9.53 7.98 8.31
C GLY A 202 11.00 7.85 7.91
N ASP A 203 11.64 6.72 8.23
CA ASP A 203 13.03 6.44 7.84
C ASP A 203 13.17 6.27 6.31
N ASP A 204 12.18 5.61 5.68
CA ASP A 204 12.13 5.50 4.21
C ASP A 204 11.89 6.87 3.55
N LEU A 205 11.08 7.74 4.14
CA LEU A 205 10.88 9.12 3.67
C LEU A 205 12.18 9.91 3.77
N HIS A 206 12.87 9.86 4.90
CA HIS A 206 14.16 10.51 5.10
C HIS A 206 15.18 10.03 4.05
N SER A 207 15.32 8.71 3.89
CA SER A 207 16.26 8.10 2.95
C SER A 207 15.92 8.49 1.50
N LEU A 208 14.63 8.56 1.15
CA LEU A 208 14.19 9.02 -0.16
C LEU A 208 14.59 10.48 -0.42
N VAL A 209 14.37 11.37 0.54
CA VAL A 209 14.74 12.78 0.40
C VAL A 209 16.25 12.93 0.25
N VAL A 210 17.05 12.22 1.05
CA VAL A 210 18.52 12.23 0.93
C VAL A 210 18.98 11.72 -0.44
N ASN A 211 18.40 10.62 -0.93
CA ASN A 211 18.73 10.09 -2.24
C ASN A 211 18.35 11.07 -3.35
N ASN A 212 17.20 11.74 -3.26
CA ASN A 212 16.80 12.76 -4.22
C ASN A 212 17.82 13.92 -4.29
N PHE A 213 18.40 14.33 -3.17
CA PHE A 213 19.47 15.33 -3.16
C PHE A 213 20.73 14.83 -3.87
N ASN A 214 21.16 13.59 -3.58
CA ASN A 214 22.35 13.00 -4.21
C ASN A 214 22.16 12.80 -5.72
N ASP A 215 20.99 12.30 -6.13
CA ASP A 215 20.60 12.13 -7.53
C ASP A 215 20.59 13.46 -8.28
N LEU A 216 20.03 14.51 -7.66
CA LEU A 216 20.04 15.86 -8.21
C LEU A 216 21.46 16.42 -8.32
N ALA A 217 22.28 16.29 -7.28
CA ALA A 217 23.66 16.78 -7.27
C ALA A 217 24.49 16.09 -8.35
N THR A 218 24.39 14.77 -8.46
CA THR A 218 25.06 13.97 -9.49
C THR A 218 24.63 14.38 -10.89
N SER A 219 23.32 14.65 -11.08
CA SER A 219 22.80 15.12 -12.37
C SER A 219 23.31 16.50 -12.74
N LEU A 220 23.33 17.43 -11.78
CA LEU A 220 23.85 18.78 -11.98
C LEU A 220 25.35 18.76 -12.29
N GLU A 221 26.13 17.99 -11.54
CA GLU A 221 27.55 17.77 -11.80
C GLU A 221 27.78 17.17 -13.19
N GLY A 222 26.98 16.19 -13.59
CA GLY A 222 27.00 15.61 -14.93
C GLY A 222 26.74 16.65 -16.03
N CYS A 223 25.74 17.52 -15.87
CA CYS A 223 25.46 18.60 -16.81
C CYS A 223 26.61 19.60 -16.91
N VAL A 224 27.14 20.07 -15.78
CA VAL A 224 28.24 21.05 -15.75
C VAL A 224 29.52 20.46 -16.34
N ASN A 225 29.86 19.22 -16.01
CA ASN A 225 31.03 18.53 -16.58
C ASN A 225 30.87 18.28 -18.09
N GLY A 226 29.65 17.99 -18.55
CA GLY A 226 29.35 17.89 -19.98
C GLY A 226 29.58 19.20 -20.71
N TYR A 227 29.11 20.31 -20.14
CA TYR A 227 29.32 21.65 -20.68
C TYR A 227 30.80 22.05 -20.69
N LEU A 228 31.53 21.88 -19.58
CA LEU A 228 32.95 22.23 -19.51
C LEU A 228 33.79 21.43 -20.52
N LYS A 229 33.49 20.13 -20.69
CA LYS A 229 34.12 19.32 -21.74
C LYS A 229 33.85 19.88 -23.13
N TYR A 230 32.62 20.28 -23.44
CA TYR A 230 32.30 20.87 -24.73
C TYR A 230 33.12 22.15 -24.99
N VAL A 231 33.18 23.06 -24.01
CA VAL A 231 33.98 24.30 -24.10
C VAL A 231 35.48 24.00 -24.26
N ASP A 232 36.01 22.99 -23.56
CA ASP A 232 37.42 22.58 -23.68
C ASP A 232 37.74 21.91 -25.04
N TYR A 233 36.76 21.22 -25.64
CA TYR A 233 36.90 20.49 -26.91
C TYR A 233 36.61 21.31 -28.16
N GLU A 234 36.16 22.57 -28.05
CA GLU A 234 36.14 23.52 -29.18
C GLU A 234 37.53 23.75 -29.83
N ARG A 235 38.61 23.15 -29.29
CA ARG A 235 39.93 23.06 -29.94
C ARG A 235 40.11 21.92 -30.95
N THR A 236 39.20 20.94 -31.04
CA THR A 236 39.22 19.93 -32.13
C THR A 236 37.84 19.33 -32.40
N PRO A 237 37.33 19.38 -33.65
CA PRO A 237 35.97 18.96 -33.93
C PRO A 237 35.91 17.45 -34.11
N THR A 238 35.47 16.71 -33.10
CA THR A 238 34.98 15.34 -33.30
C THR A 238 33.72 15.07 -32.49
N ARG A 239 32.65 14.76 -33.21
CA ARG A 239 31.33 14.28 -32.79
C ARG A 239 31.37 13.48 -31.48
N PHE A 240 31.00 14.10 -30.36
CA PHE A 240 30.90 13.43 -29.07
C PHE A 240 29.53 12.77 -28.87
N SER A 241 29.59 11.44 -28.74
CA SER A 241 28.71 10.54 -27.98
C SER A 241 27.40 11.14 -27.41
N THR A 242 26.36 11.16 -28.23
CA THR A 242 24.97 11.44 -27.84
C THR A 242 24.32 10.32 -27.01
N GLN A 243 25.04 9.22 -26.73
CA GLN A 243 24.49 8.04 -26.06
C GLN A 243 24.86 7.93 -24.57
N ALA A 244 25.76 8.77 -24.07
CA ALA A 244 26.19 8.75 -22.67
C ALA A 244 25.29 9.57 -21.72
N SER A 245 24.37 10.39 -22.24
CA SER A 245 23.60 11.35 -21.43
C SER A 245 22.31 10.79 -20.84
N GLU A 246 21.61 9.85 -21.47
CA GLU A 246 20.32 9.38 -20.94
C GLU A 246 20.43 8.47 -19.71
N ASP A 247 21.49 7.66 -19.59
CA ASP A 247 21.67 6.69 -18.50
C ASP A 247 22.21 7.31 -17.19
N GLN A 248 22.65 8.58 -17.21
CA GLN A 248 23.24 9.27 -16.04
C GLN A 248 22.34 10.36 -15.43
N LEU A 249 21.16 10.61 -15.99
CA LEU A 249 20.31 11.73 -15.56
C LEU A 249 19.28 11.30 -14.51
N TYR A 250 19.76 11.26 -13.27
CA TYR A 250 18.96 10.92 -12.10
C TYR A 250 17.91 12.00 -11.74
N TYR A 251 17.93 13.20 -12.33
CA TYR A 251 16.89 14.21 -12.05
C TYR A 251 15.47 13.74 -12.40
N LYS A 252 15.30 12.78 -13.33
CA LYS A 252 14.00 12.18 -13.66
C LYS A 252 13.41 11.41 -12.47
N SER A 253 14.23 10.66 -11.74
CA SER A 253 13.80 9.92 -10.54
C SER A 253 13.26 10.86 -9.46
N VAL A 254 13.89 12.03 -9.33
CA VAL A 254 13.52 13.10 -8.40
C VAL A 254 12.18 13.73 -8.80
N ILE A 255 11.94 13.96 -10.09
CA ILE A 255 10.66 14.51 -10.57
C ILE A 255 9.51 13.52 -10.31
N GLU A 256 9.75 12.23 -10.53
CA GLU A 256 8.76 11.16 -10.36
C GLU A 256 8.51 10.75 -8.90
N SER A 257 9.34 11.19 -7.94
CA SER A 257 9.24 10.75 -6.53
C SER A 257 8.04 11.32 -5.78
N ALA A 258 7.37 12.35 -6.29
CA ALA A 258 6.31 13.08 -5.58
C ALA A 258 5.17 12.19 -5.03
N ALA A 259 4.72 11.19 -5.81
CA ALA A 259 3.68 10.27 -5.37
C ALA A 259 4.14 9.37 -4.22
N ARG A 260 5.40 8.92 -4.27
CA ARG A 260 6.03 8.08 -3.25
C ARG A 260 6.22 8.87 -1.95
N GLU A 261 6.70 10.11 -2.04
CA GLU A 261 6.84 11.03 -0.90
C GLU A 261 5.52 11.26 -0.18
N LYS A 262 4.45 11.56 -0.92
CA LYS A 262 3.11 11.78 -0.36
C LYS A 262 2.59 10.53 0.35
N THR A 263 2.83 9.36 -0.21
CA THR A 263 2.42 8.07 0.37
C THR A 263 3.18 7.79 1.67
N LEU A 264 4.51 7.96 1.67
CA LEU A 264 5.34 7.77 2.85
C LEU A 264 5.02 8.77 3.95
N LEU A 265 4.80 10.04 3.63
CA LEU A 265 4.33 11.05 4.59
C LEU A 265 2.97 10.64 5.20
N GLY A 266 2.06 10.16 4.36
CA GLY A 266 0.74 9.70 4.78
C GLY A 266 0.81 8.57 5.81
N PHE A 267 1.85 7.73 5.76
CA PHE A 267 2.08 6.69 6.77
C PHE A 267 2.87 7.20 7.97
N ALA A 268 3.89 8.02 7.75
CA ALA A 268 4.80 8.49 8.79
C ALA A 268 4.11 9.34 9.86
N VAL A 269 3.03 10.06 9.50
CA VAL A 269 2.22 10.84 10.46
C VAL A 269 1.47 9.95 11.47
N TRP A 270 1.19 8.70 11.13
CA TRP A 270 0.50 7.74 12.01
C TRP A 270 1.45 6.92 12.89
N GLU A 271 2.76 7.15 12.78
CA GLU A 271 3.74 6.38 13.54
C GLU A 271 3.78 6.84 15.00
N PRO A 272 3.84 5.90 15.96
CA PRO A 272 4.10 6.26 17.34
C PRO A 272 5.48 6.95 17.47
N PRO A 273 5.67 7.79 18.51
CA PRO A 273 6.97 8.38 18.81
C PRO A 273 8.06 7.31 18.90
N HIS A 274 9.15 7.49 18.15
CA HIS A 274 10.24 6.53 18.08
C HIS A 274 11.59 7.22 17.85
N GLY A 275 12.67 6.52 18.21
CA GLY A 275 14.03 7.04 18.09
C GLY A 275 14.31 8.19 19.06
N ARG A 276 15.13 9.15 18.61
CA ARG A 276 15.60 10.28 19.44
C ARG A 276 14.62 11.46 19.48
N TYR A 277 13.64 11.47 18.57
CA TYR A 277 12.68 12.56 18.46
C TYR A 277 11.31 12.10 18.96
N LYS A 278 10.72 12.89 19.86
CA LYS A 278 9.35 12.62 20.34
C LYS A 278 8.29 12.97 19.29
N LYS A 279 8.56 13.96 18.45
CA LYS A 279 7.72 14.38 17.33
C LYS A 279 8.60 14.67 16.13
N HIS A 280 8.42 13.91 15.07
CA HIS A 280 9.18 14.07 13.85
C HIS A 280 8.55 15.12 12.94
N PRO A 281 9.33 16.03 12.33
CA PRO A 281 8.82 17.06 11.43
C PRO A 281 8.63 16.55 10.00
N TRP A 282 7.91 15.44 9.81
CA TRP A 282 7.76 14.78 8.50
C TRP A 282 7.19 15.70 7.41
N THR A 283 6.34 16.65 7.77
CA THR A 283 5.82 17.65 6.83
C THR A 283 6.90 18.56 6.27
N THR A 284 7.94 18.87 7.06
CA THR A 284 9.10 19.65 6.61
C THR A 284 9.93 18.89 5.58
N TYR A 285 10.08 17.57 5.73
CA TYR A 285 10.78 16.73 4.74
C TYR A 285 10.15 16.84 3.35
N VAL A 286 8.82 16.83 3.26
CA VAL A 286 8.11 16.98 1.97
C VAL A 286 8.23 18.40 1.41
N LYS A 287 8.28 19.43 2.27
CA LYS A 287 8.58 20.81 1.82
C LYS A 287 9.97 20.89 1.19
N VAL A 288 10.96 20.29 1.84
CA VAL A 288 12.34 20.23 1.32
C VAL A 288 12.37 19.44 0.00
N SER A 289 11.73 18.26 -0.06
CA SER A 289 11.67 17.47 -1.30
C SER A 289 10.99 18.24 -2.44
N THR A 290 9.98 19.06 -2.14
CA THR A 290 9.35 19.93 -3.13
C THR A 290 10.33 20.97 -3.68
N ALA A 291 11.15 21.60 -2.83
CA ALA A 291 12.21 22.51 -3.29
C ALA A 291 13.26 21.78 -4.14
N VAL A 292 13.65 20.56 -3.76
CA VAL A 292 14.57 19.71 -4.54
C VAL A 292 14.00 19.41 -5.93
N ARG A 293 12.70 19.06 -6.02
CA ARG A 293 12.02 18.85 -7.30
C ARG A 293 11.98 20.11 -8.16
N HIS A 294 11.77 21.28 -7.56
CA HIS A 294 11.88 22.55 -8.29
C HIS A 294 13.27 22.75 -8.90
N CYS A 295 14.34 22.44 -8.15
CA CYS A 295 15.69 22.48 -8.68
C CYS A 295 15.92 21.40 -9.77
N ALA A 296 15.35 20.21 -9.63
CA ALA A 296 15.40 19.18 -10.67
C ALA A 296 14.82 19.65 -12.01
N TYR A 297 13.73 20.43 -11.99
CA TYR A 297 13.21 21.05 -13.22
C TYR A 297 14.18 22.06 -13.84
N THR A 298 14.92 22.82 -13.01
CA THR A 298 15.95 23.73 -13.54
C THR A 298 17.13 22.99 -14.14
N VAL A 299 17.56 21.87 -13.55
CA VAL A 299 18.60 20.99 -14.10
C VAL A 299 18.14 20.35 -15.41
N MET A 300 16.87 19.95 -15.49
CA MET A 300 16.28 19.45 -16.74
C MET A 300 16.30 20.50 -17.85
N ALA A 301 15.98 21.76 -17.54
CA ALA A 301 16.07 22.85 -18.50
C ALA A 301 17.51 23.12 -18.94
N LEU A 302 18.46 23.16 -17.99
CA LEU A 302 19.88 23.30 -18.28
C LEU A 302 20.39 22.19 -19.20
N HIS A 303 20.04 20.93 -18.90
CA HIS A 303 20.38 19.79 -19.73
C HIS A 303 19.82 19.94 -21.16
N GLY A 304 18.57 20.42 -21.29
CA GLY A 304 17.97 20.72 -22.59
C GLY A 304 18.72 21.80 -23.37
N CYS A 305 19.13 22.89 -22.71
CA CYS A 305 19.92 23.96 -23.33
C CYS A 305 21.28 23.44 -23.82
N ILE A 306 22.01 22.69 -22.98
CA ILE A 306 23.31 22.11 -23.34
C ILE A 306 23.15 21.18 -24.55
N LEU A 307 22.12 20.33 -24.58
CA LEU A 307 21.89 19.44 -25.71
C LEU A 307 21.58 20.22 -27.01
N SER A 308 20.85 21.33 -26.92
CA SER A 308 20.54 22.18 -28.07
C SER A 308 21.72 22.98 -28.61
N GLU A 309 22.69 23.36 -27.77
CA GLU A 309 23.93 24.04 -28.22
C GLU A 309 24.95 23.05 -28.80
N ILE A 310 24.89 21.78 -28.39
CA ILE A 310 25.78 20.72 -28.91
C ILE A 310 25.32 20.20 -30.29
N GLN A 311 24.04 20.35 -30.66
CA GLN A 311 23.47 19.94 -31.97
C GLN A 311 23.68 20.97 -33.08
#